data_AF-A0A2N0H5H2-F1
#
_entry.id   AF-A0A2N0H5H2-F1
#
_cell.length_a   1.000
_cell.length_b   1.000
_cell.length_c   1.000
_cell.angle_alpha   90.00
_cell.angle_beta   90.00
_cell.angle_gamma   90.00
#
_symmetry.space_group_name_H-M   'P 1'
#
loop_
_entity.id
_entity.type
_entity.pdbx_description
1 polymer ?
#
loop_
_entity_poly.entity_id
_entity_poly.type
_entity_poly.pdbx_seq_one_letter_code
_entity_poly.pdbx_strand_id
1 'polypeptide(L)'
;MVTLIKASLLLNVAVLIPVCASIALHAGWTDAAYGPPGPARGILLSIYLAIMAVSAGLLFRPVPAMVAALLAVQVLYKITTPVTVGTLGNPVVLSNLAIAAFHIVTLRAIALKTWF
;
A
#
# COMPACT_ATOMS: atom_id res chain seq x y z
N MET A 1 -11.69 -3.89 -15.75
CA MET A 1 -10.66 -2.84 -15.54
C MET A 1 -11.08 -1.83 -14.47
N VAL A 2 -12.12 -1.02 -14.69
CA VAL A 2 -12.57 -0.01 -13.71
C VAL A 2 -12.86 -0.64 -12.34
N THR A 3 -13.46 -1.82 -12.31
CA THR A 3 -13.69 -2.60 -11.08
C THR A 3 -12.40 -2.96 -10.35
N LEU A 4 -11.36 -3.44 -11.05
CA LEU A 4 -10.06 -3.79 -10.46
C LEU A 4 -9.30 -2.57 -9.94
N ILE A 5 -9.36 -1.46 -10.68
CA ILE A 5 -8.81 -0.17 -10.26
C ILE A 5 -9.48 0.27 -8.96
N LYS A 6 -10.81 0.36 -8.94
CA LYS A 6 -11.56 0.75 -7.74
C LYS A 6 -11.31 -0.20 -6.58
N ALA A 7 -11.28 -1.51 -6.83
CA ALA A 7 -10.97 -2.50 -5.80
C ALA A 7 -9.56 -2.32 -5.21
N SER A 8 -8.55 -2.02 -6.02
CA SER A 8 -7.18 -1.77 -5.53
C SER A 8 -7.07 -0.49 -4.73
N LEU A 9 -7.73 0.57 -5.18
CA LEU A 9 -7.75 1.83 -4.45
C LEU A 9 -8.54 1.71 -3.13
N LEU A 10 -9.66 0.98 -3.13
CA LEU A 10 -10.40 0.63 -1.91
C LEU A 10 -9.55 -0.21 -0.96
N LEU A 11 -8.81 -1.20 -1.47
CA LEU A 11 -7.91 -2.01 -0.65
C LEU A 11 -6.85 -1.15 0.04
N ASN A 12 -6.25 -0.19 -0.66
CA ASN A 12 -5.32 0.76 -0.05
C ASN A 12 -5.99 1.53 1.08
N VAL A 13 -7.16 2.11 0.85
CA VAL A 13 -7.86 2.90 1.87
C VAL A 13 -8.27 2.02 3.06
N ALA A 14 -8.86 0.85 2.81
CA ALA A 14 -9.34 -0.07 3.84
C ALA A 14 -8.22 -0.60 4.74
N VAL A 15 -7.02 -0.84 4.19
CA VAL A 15 -5.86 -1.29 4.98
C VAL A 15 -5.16 -0.11 5.66
N LEU A 16 -4.99 1.02 4.96
CA LEU A 16 -4.22 2.14 5.49
C LEU A 16 -4.96 2.90 6.58
N ILE A 17 -6.29 2.98 6.59
CA ILE A 17 -7.04 3.59 7.69
C ILE A 17 -6.65 2.97 9.05
N PRO A 18 -6.84 1.65 9.29
CA PRO A 18 -6.52 1.05 10.58
C PRO A 18 -5.01 1.03 10.87
N VAL A 19 -4.16 0.88 9.85
CA VAL A 19 -2.68 0.91 10.02
C VAL A 19 -2.21 2.30 10.46
N CYS A 20 -2.60 3.35 9.74
CA CYS A 20 -2.23 4.72 10.07
C CYS A 20 -2.79 5.12 11.43
N ALA A 21 -4.05 4.79 11.72
CA ALA A 21 -4.65 5.04 13.03
C ALA A 21 -3.88 4.33 14.15
N SER A 22 -3.52 3.06 13.95
CA SER A 22 -2.75 2.30 14.94
C SER A 22 -1.37 2.88 15.20
N ILE A 23 -0.66 3.32 14.16
CA ILE A 23 0.67 3.93 14.30
C ILE A 23 0.56 5.30 15.01
N ALA A 24 -0.41 6.12 14.60
CA ALA A 24 -0.64 7.46 15.17
C ALA A 24 -1.09 7.41 16.64
N LEU A 25 -1.89 6.40 17.01
CA LEU A 25 -2.36 6.17 18.37
C LEU A 25 -1.43 5.29 19.20
N HIS A 26 -0.29 4.88 18.64
CA HIS A 26 0.69 4.01 19.30
C HIS A 26 0.08 2.72 19.87
N ALA A 27 -0.77 2.05 19.08
CA ALA A 27 -1.36 0.78 19.48
C ALA A 27 -0.26 -0.27 19.74
N GLY A 28 -0.39 -1.08 20.80
CA GLY A 28 0.69 -1.94 21.29
C GLY A 28 1.25 -2.95 20.26
N TRP A 29 0.45 -3.38 19.27
CA TRP A 29 0.93 -4.26 18.20
C TRP A 29 1.93 -3.57 17.26
N THR A 30 1.89 -2.23 17.17
CA THR A 30 2.74 -1.46 16.25
C THR A 30 4.19 -1.45 16.65
N ASP A 31 4.51 -1.59 17.94
CA ASP A 31 5.90 -1.69 18.40
C ASP A 31 6.53 -3.01 17.93
N ALA A 32 5.79 -4.11 18.00
CA ALA A 32 6.26 -5.41 17.50
C ALA A 32 6.36 -5.46 15.96
N ALA A 33 5.49 -4.72 15.27
CA ALA A 33 5.42 -4.75 13.81
C ALA A 33 6.34 -3.72 13.12
N TYR A 34 6.52 -2.53 13.69
CA TYR A 34 7.23 -1.40 13.09
C TYR A 34 8.42 -0.92 13.90
N GLY A 35 8.66 -1.49 15.09
CA GLY A 35 9.63 -0.99 16.04
C GLY A 35 9.10 0.16 16.89
N PRO A 36 9.91 0.64 17.87
CA PRO A 36 9.49 1.67 18.83
C PRO A 36 9.17 3.01 18.16
N PRO A 37 8.44 3.91 18.86
CA PRO A 37 8.23 5.27 18.37
C PRO A 37 9.55 5.97 18.03
N GLY A 38 9.62 6.56 16.84
CA GLY A 38 10.80 7.30 16.39
C GLY A 38 10.62 7.91 15.00
N PRO A 39 11.60 8.70 14.53
CA PRO A 39 11.51 9.42 13.26
C PRO A 39 11.19 8.52 12.07
N ALA A 40 11.79 7.32 11.99
CA ALA A 40 11.54 6.37 10.91
C ALA A 40 10.06 5.94 10.84
N ARG A 41 9.43 5.68 11.99
CA ARG A 41 8.01 5.31 12.07
C ARG A 41 7.10 6.49 11.69
N GLY A 42 7.48 7.71 12.06
CA GLY A 42 6.78 8.93 11.64
C GLY A 42 6.85 9.17 10.13
N ILE A 43 8.02 8.97 9.51
CA ILE A 43 8.19 9.05 8.05
C ILE A 43 7.32 8.00 7.34
N LEU A 44 7.31 6.76 7.85
CA LEU A 44 6.47 5.69 7.32
C LEU A 44 4.98 6.05 7.39
N LEU A 45 4.52 6.58 8.53
CA LEU A 45 3.15 7.08 8.69
C LEU A 45 2.83 8.15 7.65
N SER A 46 3.72 9.12 7.44
CA SER A 46 3.53 10.17 6.44
C SER A 46 3.38 9.61 5.02
N ILE A 47 4.21 8.63 4.65
CA ILE A 47 4.12 7.95 3.34
C ILE A 47 2.79 7.21 3.20
N TYR A 48 2.37 6.48 4.24
CA TYR A 48 1.10 5.76 4.25
C TYR A 48 -0.11 6.68 4.16
N LEU A 49 -0.10 7.81 4.88
CA LEU A 49 -1.13 8.84 4.77
C LEU A 49 -1.19 9.43 3.35
N ALA A 50 -0.04 9.69 2.72
CA ALA A 50 0.01 10.17 1.33
C ALA A 50 -0.58 9.16 0.34
N ILE A 51 -0.21 7.88 0.45
CA ILE A 51 -0.76 6.80 -0.39
C ILE A 51 -2.29 6.70 -0.20
N MET A 52 -2.77 6.80 1.03
CA MET A 52 -4.19 6.75 1.36
C MET A 52 -4.93 7.95 0.76
N ALA A 53 -4.40 9.17 0.91
CA ALA A 53 -5.00 10.38 0.38
C ALA A 53 -5.09 10.35 -1.16
N VAL A 54 -4.01 9.98 -1.85
CA VAL A 54 -4.01 9.85 -3.32
C VAL A 54 -4.96 8.73 -3.75
N SER A 55 -5.01 7.61 -3.02
CA SER A 55 -5.94 6.51 -3.31
C SER A 55 -7.40 6.96 -3.17
N ALA A 56 -7.73 7.72 -2.12
CA ALA A 56 -9.05 8.29 -1.91
C ALA A 56 -9.42 9.29 -3.02
N GLY A 57 -8.50 10.18 -3.41
CA GLY A 57 -8.72 11.11 -4.52
C GLY A 57 -8.99 10.39 -5.86
N LEU A 58 -8.18 9.37 -6.18
CA LEU A 58 -8.34 8.58 -7.40
C LEU A 58 -9.59 7.67 -7.37
N LEU A 59 -10.21 7.40 -6.22
CA LEU A 59 -11.50 6.69 -6.16
C LEU A 59 -12.63 7.52 -6.76
N PHE A 60 -12.64 8.83 -6.53
CA PHE A 60 -13.64 9.74 -7.09
C PHE A 60 -13.47 9.93 -8.60
N ARG A 61 -12.22 10.07 -9.05
CA ARG A 61 -11.89 10.22 -10.47
C ARG A 61 -10.71 9.32 -10.88
N PRO A 62 -10.98 8.05 -11.23
CA PRO A 62 -9.91 7.11 -11.55
C PRO A 62 -9.23 7.49 -12.88
N VAL A 63 -7.94 7.81 -12.82
CA VAL A 63 -7.08 8.02 -13.99
C VAL A 63 -6.12 6.83 -14.10
N PRO A 64 -6.29 5.91 -15.07
CA PRO A 64 -5.55 4.64 -15.11
C PRO A 64 -4.02 4.77 -15.03
N ALA A 65 -3.43 5.75 -15.73
CA ALA A 65 -1.99 5.98 -15.69
C ALA A 65 -1.49 6.40 -14.30
N MET A 66 -2.23 7.28 -13.60
CA MET A 66 -1.89 7.70 -12.24
C MET A 66 -2.06 6.56 -11.23
N VAL A 67 -3.12 5.76 -11.40
CA VAL A 67 -3.32 4.55 -10.59
C VAL A 67 -2.16 3.58 -10.81
N ALA A 68 -1.76 3.35 -12.06
CA ALA A 68 -0.64 2.47 -12.37
C ALA A 68 0.66 2.96 -11.71
N ALA A 69 0.98 4.24 -11.80
CA ALA A 69 2.15 4.81 -11.13
C ALA A 69 2.09 4.61 -9.60
N LEU A 70 0.94 4.91 -8.98
CA LEU A 70 0.73 4.74 -7.54
C LEU A 70 0.88 3.26 -7.12
N LEU A 71 0.27 2.33 -7.85
CA LEU A 71 0.35 0.90 -7.53
C LEU A 71 1.75 0.34 -7.79
N ALA A 72 2.45 0.80 -8.82
CA ALA A 72 3.80 0.33 -9.16
C ALA A 72 4.81 0.64 -8.04
N VAL A 73 4.82 1.88 -7.53
CA VAL A 73 5.66 2.27 -6.38
C VAL A 73 5.34 1.38 -5.17
N GLN A 74 4.05 1.12 -4.94
CA GLN A 74 3.64 0.25 -3.84
C GLN A 74 4.11 -1.18 -4.00
N VAL A 75 3.93 -1.77 -5.17
CA VAL A 75 4.42 -3.13 -5.45
C VAL A 75 5.93 -3.19 -5.22
N LEU A 76 6.70 -2.23 -5.76
CA LEU A 76 8.15 -2.20 -5.61
C LEU A 76 8.60 -2.17 -4.15
N TYR A 77 8.08 -1.26 -3.32
CA TYR A 77 8.51 -1.25 -1.91
C TYR A 77 8.03 -2.51 -1.17
N LYS A 78 6.83 -3.03 -1.48
CA LYS A 78 6.25 -4.19 -0.80
C LYS A 78 7.03 -5.47 -1.09
N ILE A 79 7.49 -5.67 -2.33
CA ILE A 79 8.31 -6.84 -2.69
C ILE A 79 9.74 -6.74 -2.16
N THR A 80 10.27 -5.54 -1.97
CA THR A 80 11.61 -5.35 -1.37
C THR A 80 11.58 -5.36 0.16
N THR A 81 10.41 -5.17 0.79
CA THR A 81 10.25 -5.13 2.25
C THR A 81 10.83 -6.37 2.96
N PRO A 82 10.60 -7.62 2.52
CA PRO A 82 11.18 -8.80 3.19
C PRO A 82 12.71 -8.76 3.28
N VAL A 83 13.36 -8.21 2.25
CA VAL A 83 14.82 -8.10 2.18
C VAL A 83 15.32 -6.99 3.11
N THR A 84 14.66 -5.83 3.10
CA THR A 84 15.08 -4.68 3.93
C THR A 84 14.74 -4.85 5.41
N VAL A 85 13.65 -5.56 5.72
CA VAL A 85 13.28 -5.92 7.11
C VAL A 85 14.03 -7.17 7.58
N GLY A 86 14.49 -8.02 6.65
CA GLY A 86 15.28 -9.21 6.97
C GLY A 86 14.46 -10.38 7.53
N THR A 87 13.13 -10.36 7.41
CA THR A 87 12.27 -11.46 7.87
C THR A 87 10.92 -11.51 7.15
N LEU A 88 10.37 -12.72 7.02
CA LEU A 88 8.99 -12.98 6.61
C LEU A 88 8.03 -13.20 7.79
N GLY A 89 8.55 -13.29 9.02
CA GLY A 89 7.73 -13.50 10.23
C GLY A 89 6.96 -12.26 10.67
N ASN A 90 7.21 -11.10 10.05
CA ASN A 90 6.52 -9.86 10.37
C ASN A 90 5.14 -9.80 9.68
N PRO A 91 4.05 -9.54 10.42
CA PRO A 91 2.69 -9.56 9.86
C PRO A 91 2.45 -8.48 8.79
N VAL A 92 3.16 -7.36 8.86
CA VAL A 92 3.09 -6.28 7.87
C VAL A 92 3.78 -6.69 6.58
N VAL A 93 4.90 -7.41 6.67
CA VAL A 93 5.61 -7.95 5.49
C VAL A 93 4.70 -8.92 4.74
N LEU A 94 4.06 -9.85 5.45
CA LEU A 94 3.11 -10.80 4.85
C LEU A 94 1.93 -10.10 4.19
N SER A 95 1.34 -9.12 4.89
CA SER A 95 0.24 -8.30 4.35
C SER A 95 0.67 -7.52 3.10
N ASN A 96 1.89 -6.98 3.10
CA ASN A 96 2.45 -6.27 1.96
C ASN A 96 2.61 -7.17 0.74
N LEU A 97 3.10 -8.40 0.90
CA LEU A 97 3.24 -9.35 -0.21
C LEU A 97 1.88 -9.74 -0.79
N ALA A 98 0.88 -10.00 0.05
CA ALA A 98 -0.48 -10.32 -0.40
C ALA A 98 -1.11 -9.16 -1.20
N ILE A 99 -0.99 -7.93 -0.69
CA ILE A 99 -1.51 -6.74 -1.37
C ILE A 99 -0.74 -6.47 -2.67
N ALA A 100 0.59 -6.69 -2.68
CA ALA A 100 1.39 -6.54 -3.89
C ALA A 100 0.96 -7.51 -4.99
N ALA A 101 0.66 -8.78 -4.64
CA ALA A 101 0.13 -9.75 -5.58
C ALA A 101 -1.18 -9.27 -6.22
N PHE A 102 -2.10 -8.73 -5.42
CA PHE A 102 -3.36 -8.16 -5.93
C PHE A 102 -3.11 -6.96 -6.86
N HIS A 103 -2.24 -6.03 -6.47
CA HIS A 103 -1.91 -4.87 -7.29
C HIS A 103 -1.22 -5.24 -8.61
N ILE A 104 -0.39 -6.29 -8.64
CA ILE A 104 0.21 -6.79 -9.88
C ILE A 104 -0.86 -7.23 -10.88
N VAL A 105 -1.93 -7.88 -10.43
CA VAL A 105 -3.07 -8.25 -11.29
C VAL A 105 -3.71 -7.00 -11.89
N THR A 106 -3.93 -5.97 -11.08
CA THR A 106 -4.50 -4.69 -11.55
C THR A 106 -3.56 -3.98 -12.53
N LEU A 107 -2.25 -3.95 -12.25
CA LEU A 107 -1.25 -3.36 -13.16
C LEU A 107 -1.21 -4.08 -14.51
N ARG A 108 -1.24 -5.41 -14.51
CA ARG A 108 -1.34 -6.21 -15.74
C ARG A 108 -2.61 -5.88 -16.52
N ALA A 109 -3.75 -5.75 -15.84
CA ALA A 109 -5.02 -5.38 -16.48
C ALA A 109 -5.01 -3.96 -17.09
N ILE A 110 -4.30 -3.00 -16.47
CA ILE A 110 -4.12 -1.66 -17.05
C ILE A 110 -3.20 -1.73 -18.27
N ALA A 111 -2.06 -2.43 -18.16
CA ALA A 111 -1.09 -2.56 -19.25
C ALA A 111 -1.72 -3.20 -20.49
N LEU A 112 -2.38 -4.35 -20.35
CA LEU A 112 -2.99 -5.08 -21.48
C LEU A 112 -4.06 -4.28 -22.24
N LYS A 113 -4.62 -3.21 -21.68
CA LYS A 113 -5.61 -2.37 -22.37
C LYS A 113 -5.05 -1.04 -22.87
N THR A 114 -3.80 -0.73 -22.55
CA THR A 114 -3.13 0.48 -23.05
C THR A 114 -2.43 0.22 -24.39
N TRP A 115 -2.12 -1.05 -24.69
CA TRP A 115 -1.37 -1.48 -25.88
C TRP A 115 -2.22 -2.17 -26.96
N PHE A 116 -3.53 -2.31 -26.73
CA PHE A 116 -4.52 -2.85 -27.67
C PHE A 116 -5.78 -1.97 -27.63
#